data_AF-A0A1Y5Y871-F1
#
_entry.id   AF-A0A1Y5Y871-F1
#
_cell.length_a   1.000
_cell.length_b   1.000
_cell.length_c   1.000
_cell.angle_alpha   90.00
_cell.angle_beta   90.00
_cell.angle_gamma   90.00
#
_symmetry.space_group_name_H-M   'P 1'
#
loop_
_entity.id
_entity.type
_entity.pdbx_description
1 polymer ?
#
loop_
_entity_poly.entity_id
_entity_poly.type
_entity_poly.pdbx_seq_one_letter_code
_entity_poly.pdbx_strand_id
1 'polypeptide(L)'
;MQLPHRLILVTPTELVDEYDNPTPALDYGPAAPRRTVWGLLQPTASAETAEPGRVPVTKSWRLFTVQPIATRERVEWNGRVLEIDGEPARTKPH
;
A
#
# COMPACT_ATOMS: atom_id res chain seq x y z
N MET A 1 8.01 -7.53 19.74
CA MET A 1 6.98 -8.29 19.00
C MET A 1 7.16 -7.99 17.52
N GLN A 2 7.25 -9.02 16.68
CA GLN A 2 7.32 -8.86 15.22
C GLN A 2 5.93 -9.10 14.64
N LEU A 3 5.46 -8.19 13.78
CA LEU A 3 4.17 -8.34 13.10
C LEU A 3 4.26 -9.49 12.06
N PRO A 4 3.17 -10.20 11.75
CA PRO A 4 3.23 -11.48 11.05
C PRO A 4 3.52 -11.39 9.55
N HIS A 5 3.24 -10.26 8.89
CA HIS A 5 3.41 -10.14 7.44
C HIS A 5 4.68 -9.37 7.11
N ARG A 6 5.52 -9.96 6.25
CA ARG A 6 6.63 -9.27 5.60
C ARG A 6 6.13 -8.58 4.34
N LEU A 7 6.40 -7.29 4.23
CA LEU A 7 5.95 -6.40 3.16
C LEU A 7 7.18 -5.72 2.54
N ILE A 8 7.12 -5.39 1.26
CA ILE A 8 8.10 -4.49 0.63
C ILE A 8 7.40 -3.17 0.37
N LEU A 9 7.93 -2.09 0.94
CA LEU A 9 7.52 -0.74 0.56
C LEU A 9 8.37 -0.25 -0.58
N VAL A 10 7.72 0.25 -1.61
CA VAL A 10 8.32 0.90 -2.77
C VAL A 10 8.05 2.40 -2.65
N THR A 11 9.12 3.17 -2.47
CA THR A 11 9.04 4.64 -2.53
C THR A 11 9.25 5.06 -3.99
N PRO A 12 8.32 5.81 -4.60
CA PRO A 12 8.46 6.19 -6.00
C PRO A 12 9.62 7.17 -6.19
N THR A 13 10.20 7.14 -7.38
CA THR A 13 11.09 8.18 -7.88
C THR A 13 10.28 9.18 -8.68
N GLU A 14 10.50 10.47 -8.46
CA GLU A 14 9.87 11.52 -9.23
C GLU A 14 10.58 11.64 -10.58
N LEU A 15 9.82 11.51 -11.67
CA LEU A 15 10.26 11.77 -13.02
C LEU A 15 9.85 13.18 -13.40
N VAL A 16 10.85 14.04 -13.61
CA VAL A 16 10.66 15.36 -14.21
C VAL A 16 10.38 15.13 -15.70
N ASP A 17 9.26 15.62 -16.19
CA ASP A 17 8.95 15.59 -17.61
C ASP A 17 9.57 16.78 -18.36
N GLU A 18 9.58 16.70 -19.69
CA GLU A 18 10.14 17.74 -20.57
C GLU A 18 9.39 19.08 -20.48
N TYR A 19 8.20 19.09 -19.88
CA TYR A 19 7.31 20.24 -19.80
C TYR A 19 7.35 20.94 -18.43
N ASP A 20 8.25 20.51 -17.53
CA ASP A 20 8.38 21.02 -16.16
C ASP A 20 7.02 21.05 -15.44
N ASN A 21 6.22 19.98 -15.61
CA ASN A 21 4.93 19.91 -14.96
C ASN A 21 5.10 20.06 -13.44
N PRO A 22 4.27 20.88 -12.79
CA PRO A 22 4.38 21.13 -11.35
C PRO A 22 4.08 19.88 -10.50
N THR A 23 3.58 18.81 -11.11
CA THR A 23 3.36 17.51 -10.49
C THR A 23 4.13 16.45 -11.27
N PRO A 24 5.31 16.04 -10.80
CA PRO A 24 6.12 15.05 -11.50
C PRO A 24 5.43 13.68 -11.55
N ALA A 25 5.69 12.92 -12.61
CA ALA A 25 5.21 11.56 -12.71
C ALA A 25 5.93 10.68 -11.68
N LEU A 26 5.24 9.67 -11.13
CA LEU A 26 5.80 8.74 -10.14
C LEU A 26 6.23 7.43 -10.80
N ASP A 27 7.53 7.11 -10.73
CA ASP A 27 8.08 5.83 -11.17
C ASP A 27 8.28 4.86 -9.99
N TYR A 28 7.75 3.65 -10.14
CA TYR A 28 7.92 2.55 -9.19
C TYR A 28 8.78 1.42 -9.77
N GLY A 29 9.57 1.73 -10.81
CA GLY A 29 10.40 0.79 -11.53
C GLY A 29 11.52 0.14 -10.70
N PRO A 30 12.40 -0.64 -11.33
CA PRO A 30 13.47 -1.35 -10.63
C PRO A 30 14.43 -0.44 -9.86
N ALA A 31 14.58 0.83 -10.29
CA ALA A 31 15.42 1.82 -9.63
C ALA A 31 14.77 2.43 -8.37
N ALA A 32 13.46 2.31 -8.20
CA ALA A 32 12.74 2.85 -7.06
C ALA A 32 13.23 2.23 -5.72
N PRO A 33 13.51 3.03 -4.68
CA PRO A 33 13.92 2.51 -3.38
C PRO A 33 12.91 1.52 -2.79
N ARG A 34 13.44 0.40 -2.27
CA ARG A 34 12.64 -0.67 -1.66
C ARG A 34 13.12 -0.94 -0.24
N ARG A 35 12.19 -1.01 0.72
CA ARG A 35 12.49 -1.38 2.11
C ARG A 35 11.56 -2.48 2.61
N THR A 36 12.13 -3.43 3.35
CA THR A 36 11.31 -4.45 4.03
C THR A 36 10.66 -3.84 5.27
N VAL A 37 9.36 -4.07 5.41
CA VAL A 37 8.54 -3.65 6.55
C VAL A 37 7.77 -4.85 7.10
N TRP A 38 7.58 -4.87 8.42
CA TRP A 38 6.71 -5.85 9.07
C TRP A 38 5.37 -5.20 9.41
N GLY A 39 4.28 -5.87 9.05
CA GLY A 39 2.92 -5.34 9.22
C GLY A 39 1.88 -6.41 9.55
N LEU A 40 0.72 -5.96 10.00
CA LEU A 40 -0.50 -6.76 10.09
C LEU A 40 -1.43 -6.31 8.96
N LEU A 41 -1.64 -7.17 7.98
CA LEU A 41 -2.57 -6.94 6.88
C LEU A 41 -3.89 -7.66 7.18
N GLN A 42 -4.99 -6.93 7.22
CA GLN A 42 -6.33 -7.48 7.45
C GLN A 42 -7.24 -7.11 6.29
N PRO A 43 -7.96 -8.07 5.67
CA PRO A 43 -8.92 -7.73 4.64
C PRO A 43 -10.03 -6.90 5.26
N THR A 44 -10.37 -5.77 4.66
CA THR A 44 -11.60 -5.07 5.03
C THR A 44 -12.76 -5.90 4.48
N ALA A 45 -13.67 -6.32 5.36
CA ALA A 45 -14.84 -7.07 4.95
C ALA A 45 -15.55 -6.30 3.83
N SER A 46 -15.76 -6.98 2.70
CA SER A 46 -16.55 -6.43 1.62
C SER A 46 -18.00 -6.42 2.11
N ALA A 47 -18.60 -5.23 2.22
CA ALA A 47 -20.02 -5.08 2.54
C ALA A 47 -20.93 -5.41 1.33
N GLU A 48 -20.35 -5.77 0.18
CA GLU A 48 -21.13 -6.22 -0.97
C GLU A 48 -21.56 -7.66 -0.75
N THR A 49 -22.87 -7.86 -0.62
CA THR A 49 -23.50 -9.17 -0.76
C THR A 49 -23.14 -9.70 -2.15
N ALA A 50 -22.27 -10.71 -2.22
CA ALA A 50 -22.03 -11.41 -3.47
C ALA A 50 -23.33 -12.12 -3.86
N GLU A 51 -23.91 -11.75 -5.00
CA GLU A 51 -24.99 -12.53 -5.61
C GLU A 51 -24.54 -14.00 -5.78
N PRO A 52 -25.43 -14.99 -5.59
CA PRO A 52 -25.06 -16.39 -5.66
C PRO A 52 -24.38 -16.71 -7.00
N GLY A 53 -23.12 -17.16 -6.92
CA GLY A 53 -22.27 -17.49 -8.07
C GLY A 53 -21.06 -16.58 -8.29
N ARG A 54 -20.89 -15.50 -7.53
CA ARG A 54 -19.72 -14.62 -7.63
C ARG A 54 -18.74 -14.80 -6.47
N VAL A 55 -17.45 -14.95 -6.76
CA VAL A 55 -16.39 -14.93 -5.74
C VAL A 55 -16.24 -13.50 -5.22
N PRO A 56 -16.34 -13.24 -3.90
CA PRO A 56 -16.15 -11.90 -3.36
C PRO A 56 -14.71 -11.45 -3.61
N VAL A 57 -14.55 -10.35 -4.34
CA VAL A 57 -13.24 -9.71 -4.55
C VAL A 57 -12.93 -8.89 -3.30
N THR A 58 -11.86 -9.22 -2.59
CA THR A 58 -11.34 -8.37 -1.52
C THR A 58 -10.85 -7.06 -2.12
N LYS A 59 -11.66 -6.00 -2.04
CA LYS A 59 -11.37 -4.70 -2.67
C LYS A 59 -10.32 -3.89 -1.91
N SER A 60 -10.16 -4.12 -0.60
CA SER A 60 -9.26 -3.32 0.24
C SER A 60 -8.70 -4.11 1.42
N TRP A 61 -7.58 -3.62 1.95
CA TRP A 61 -6.89 -4.18 3.11
C TRP A 61 -6.52 -3.04 4.08
N ARG A 62 -6.61 -3.31 5.38
CA ARG A 62 -6.03 -2.46 6.42
C ARG A 62 -4.63 -2.92 6.74
N LEU A 63 -3.67 -2.00 6.71
CA LEU A 63 -2.29 -2.23 7.10
C LEU A 63 -1.98 -1.54 8.42
N PHE A 64 -1.58 -2.31 9.42
CA PHE A 64 -0.98 -1.80 10.65
C PHE A 64 0.51 -2.08 10.65
N THR A 65 1.33 -1.07 10.93
CA THR A 65 2.79 -1.17 10.99
C THR A 65 3.36 -0.22 12.04
N VAL A 66 4.59 -0.49 12.48
CA VAL A 66 5.37 0.39 13.36
C VAL A 66 6.23 1.38 12.58
N GLN A 67 6.58 1.05 11.33
CA GLN A 67 7.39 1.91 10.47
C GLN A 67 6.48 2.91 9.76
N PRO A 68 6.90 4.18 9.61
CA PRO A 68 6.12 5.15 8.87
C PRO A 68 5.98 4.73 7.41
N ILE A 69 4.81 5.05 6.84
CA ILE A 69 4.47 4.85 5.44
C ILE A 69 3.95 6.19 4.91
N ALA A 70 4.36 6.58 3.71
CA ALA A 70 3.82 7.74 3.03
C ALA A 70 2.71 7.33 2.04
N THR A 71 1.74 8.21 1.82
CA THR A 71 0.60 7.97 0.92
C THR A 71 1.01 7.61 -0.51
N ARG A 72 2.13 8.15 -0.98
CA ARG A 72 2.69 7.87 -2.31
C ARG A 72 3.49 6.57 -2.40
N GLU A 73 3.63 5.81 -1.31
CA GLU A 73 4.33 4.53 -1.38
C GLU A 73 3.40 3.42 -1.86
N ARG A 74 3.97 2.37 -2.45
CA ARG A 74 3.27 1.13 -2.77
C ARG A 74 3.74 -0.01 -1.89
N VAL A 75 2.84 -0.94 -1.60
CA VAL A 75 3.12 -2.14 -0.81
C VAL A 75 3.11 -3.36 -1.72
N GLU A 76 4.25 -4.03 -1.84
CA GLU A 76 4.31 -5.36 -2.43
C GLU A 76 4.13 -6.42 -1.34
N TRP A 77 3.15 -7.29 -1.54
CA TRP A 77 2.85 -8.39 -0.62
C TRP A 77 2.29 -9.59 -1.37
N ASN A 78 2.90 -10.76 -1.19
CA ASN A 78 2.45 -12.02 -1.77
C ASN A 78 2.23 -11.94 -3.31
N GLY A 79 3.17 -11.32 -4.03
CA GLY A 79 3.09 -11.11 -5.47
C GLY A 79 2.06 -10.07 -5.93
N ARG A 80 1.38 -9.38 -5.00
CA ARG A 80 0.45 -8.27 -5.28
C ARG A 80 1.12 -6.94 -5.01
N VAL A 81 0.73 -5.93 -5.78
CA VAL A 81 1.07 -4.53 -5.51
C VAL A 81 -0.20 -3.85 -5.04
N LEU A 82 -0.14 -3.22 -3.86
CA LEU A 82 -1.24 -2.51 -3.24
C LEU A 82 -0.87 -1.02 -3.15
N GLU A 83 -1.84 -0.17 -3.47
CA GLU A 83 -1.72 1.27 -3.32
C GLU A 83 -2.23 1.68 -1.93
N ILE A 84 -1.62 2.73 -1.37
CA ILE A 84 -2.09 3.30 -0.11
C ILE A 84 -3.26 4.23 -0.44
N ASP A 85 -4.44 3.85 0.04
CA ASP A 85 -5.65 4.67 -0.05
C ASP A 85 -5.79 5.53 1.21
N GLY A 86 -5.82 6.86 1.04
CA GLY A 86 -5.94 7.83 2.12
C GLY A 86 -4.62 8.18 2.84
N GLU A 87 -4.74 8.90 3.97
CA GLU A 87 -3.60 9.35 4.76
C GLU A 87 -3.31 8.40 5.93
N PRO A 88 -2.07 7.85 6.04
CA PRO A 88 -1.69 6.98 7.15
C PRO A 88 -1.80 7.68 8.50
N ALA A 89 -2.73 7.22 9.35
CA ALA A 89 -2.91 7.74 10.70
C ALA A 89 -2.19 6.87 11.74
N ARG A 90 -1.66 7.52 12.79
CA ARG A 90 -1.18 6.79 13.98
C ARG A 90 -2.39 6.30 14.77
N THR A 91 -2.51 4.99 14.97
CA THR A 91 -3.48 4.45 15.92
C THR A 91 -3.09 4.88 17.33
N LYS A 92 -3.99 5.58 18.04
CA LYS A 92 -3.86 5.80 19.49
C LYS A 92 -4.60 4.66 20.18
N PRO A 93 -4.01 4.00 21.21
CA PRO A 93 -4.80 3.12 22.05
C PRO A 93 -5.87 3.96 22.77
N HIS A 94 -7.12 3.51 22.71
CA HIS A 94 -8.22 4.00 23.54
C HIS A 94 -8.23 3.24 24.86
#